data_AF-A0A1I1UIA4-F1
#
_entry.id   AF-A0A1I1UIA4-F1
#
_cell.length_a   1.000
_cell.length_b   1.000
_cell.length_c   1.000
_cell.angle_alpha   90.00
_cell.angle_beta   90.00
_cell.angle_gamma   90.00
#
_symmetry.space_group_name_H-M   'P 1'
#
loop_
_entity.id
_entity.type
_entity.pdbx_description
1 polymer ?
#
loop_
_entity_poly.entity_id
_entity_poly.type
_entity_poly.pdbx_seq_one_letter_code
_entity_poly.pdbx_strand_id
1 'polypeptide(L)'
;MSEEQESGTRAVRFYTEEELDAIEEEDPDRAFELARAQALAERSRATGGWGHDAEAYPLPEEGPVREAVDQARLILNRDGGDLELVAVEERVVRVRLKGACVGCPSAPLDLRNVVERMVVEAVPGVARVENVF
;
A
#
# COMPACT_ATOMS: atom_id res chain seq x y z
N MET A 1 -27.55 15.57 -27.58
CA MET A 1 -26.93 16.87 -27.27
C MET A 1 -26.79 16.85 -25.76
N SER A 2 -25.88 16.07 -25.16
CA SER A 2 -24.43 16.03 -25.42
C SER A 2 -23.92 17.47 -25.35
N GLU A 3 -23.10 17.89 -24.40
CA GLU A 3 -21.79 17.44 -23.90
C GLU A 3 -21.65 18.06 -22.49
N GLU A 4 -20.81 17.70 -21.53
CA GLU A 4 -19.75 16.72 -21.33
C GLU A 4 -19.58 16.69 -19.81
N GLN A 5 -19.67 15.52 -19.18
CA GLN A 5 -19.21 15.37 -17.79
C GLN A 5 -17.70 15.14 -17.84
N GLU A 6 -16.94 16.24 -17.90
CA GLU A 6 -15.49 16.22 -17.73
C GLU A 6 -15.15 16.12 -16.24
N SER A 7 -14.79 14.90 -15.86
CA SER A 7 -13.51 14.54 -15.26
C SER A 7 -12.86 15.54 -14.28
N GLY A 8 -12.64 15.07 -13.06
CA GLY A 8 -11.65 15.66 -12.18
C GLY A 8 -11.65 15.00 -10.81
N THR A 9 -10.91 13.91 -10.66
CA THR A 9 -10.27 13.64 -9.37
C THR A 9 -9.51 14.93 -9.03
N ARG A 10 -10.09 15.78 -8.18
CA ARG A 10 -9.43 16.99 -7.71
C ARG A 10 -8.22 16.51 -6.93
N ALA A 11 -7.05 16.62 -7.54
CA ALA A 11 -5.79 16.35 -6.87
C ALA A 11 -5.82 17.11 -5.54
N VAL A 12 -5.82 16.37 -4.43
CA VAL A 12 -5.85 16.97 -3.09
C VAL A 12 -4.62 17.87 -3.01
N ARG A 13 -4.86 19.19 -2.96
CA ARG A 13 -3.81 20.17 -2.67
C ARG A 13 -3.52 20.03 -1.18
N PHE A 14 -2.25 19.87 -0.85
CA PHE A 14 -1.81 19.82 0.54
C PHE A 14 -1.51 21.25 0.93
N TYR A 15 -2.33 21.77 1.84
CA TYR A 15 -2.15 23.06 2.49
C TYR A 15 -1.23 22.88 3.69
N THR A 16 -0.31 23.81 3.86
CA THR A 16 0.58 23.89 5.02
C THR A 16 -0.19 24.33 6.27
N GLU A 17 0.38 24.13 7.48
CA GLU A 17 -0.25 24.56 8.74
C GLU A 17 -0.65 26.05 8.71
N GLU A 18 0.23 26.91 8.19
CA GLU A 18 -0.05 28.35 8.03
C GLU A 18 -1.18 28.66 7.05
N GLU A 19 -1.34 27.87 5.98
CA GLU A 19 -2.46 28.04 5.04
C GLU A 19 -3.79 27.51 5.62
N LEU A 20 -3.73 26.50 6.47
CA LEU A 20 -4.90 25.94 7.19
C LEU A 20 -5.41 26.94 8.25
N ASP A 21 -4.51 27.53 9.03
CA ASP A 21 -4.85 28.57 10.03
C ASP A 21 -5.53 29.79 9.37
N ALA A 22 -5.02 30.23 8.21
CA ALA A 22 -5.61 31.36 7.48
C ALA A 22 -7.02 31.06 6.94
N ILE A 23 -7.31 29.79 6.60
CA ILE A 23 -8.63 29.36 6.15
C ILE A 23 -9.57 29.18 7.34
N GLU A 24 -9.08 28.73 8.50
CA GLU A 24 -9.87 28.58 9.73
C GLU A 24 -10.41 29.93 10.23
N GLU A 25 -9.62 31.00 10.11
CA GLU A 25 -10.03 32.36 10.50
C GLU A 25 -11.11 32.96 9.56
N GLU A 26 -11.11 32.58 8.28
CA GLU A 26 -12.05 33.09 7.27
C GLU A 26 -13.31 32.22 7.11
N ASP A 27 -13.17 30.89 7.21
CA ASP A 27 -14.22 29.90 7.00
C ASP A 27 -13.91 28.59 7.78
N PRO A 28 -14.39 28.47 9.03
CA PRO A 28 -14.09 27.33 9.89
C PRO A 28 -14.66 25.99 9.37
N ASP A 29 -15.77 26.02 8.62
CA ASP A 29 -16.36 24.82 8.04
C ASP A 29 -15.48 24.29 6.88
N ARG A 30 -14.96 25.21 6.05
CA ARG A 30 -14.04 24.87 4.95
C ARG A 30 -12.70 24.33 5.45
N ALA A 31 -12.17 24.87 6.55
CA ALA A 31 -10.95 24.36 7.19
C ALA A 31 -11.13 22.93 7.69
N PHE A 32 -12.27 22.61 8.32
CA PHE A 32 -12.57 21.26 8.77
C PHE A 32 -12.68 20.26 7.62
N GLU A 33 -13.34 20.63 6.50
CA GLU A 33 -13.42 19.78 5.31
C GLU A 33 -12.04 19.51 4.68
N LEU A 34 -11.19 20.53 4.64
CA LEU A 34 -9.81 20.44 4.14
C LEU A 34 -8.94 19.54 5.02
N ALA A 35 -8.98 19.73 6.34
CA ALA A 35 -8.25 18.90 7.29
C ALA A 35 -8.68 17.42 7.20
N ARG A 36 -10.00 17.16 7.07
CA ARG A 36 -10.54 15.82 6.84
C ARG A 36 -10.05 15.24 5.52
N ALA A 37 -10.05 16.02 4.45
CA ALA A 37 -9.57 15.59 3.13
C ALA A 37 -8.06 15.32 3.09
N GLN A 38 -7.26 16.12 3.81
CA GLN A 38 -5.82 15.95 3.92
C GLN A 38 -5.46 14.73 4.77
N ALA A 39 -6.07 14.55 5.94
CA ALA A 39 -5.89 13.35 6.77
C ALA A 39 -6.29 12.07 6.02
N LEU A 40 -7.38 12.16 5.25
CA LEU A 40 -7.80 11.10 4.34
C LEU A 40 -6.72 10.86 3.26
N ALA A 41 -6.19 11.89 2.63
CA ALA A 41 -5.19 11.71 1.57
C ALA A 41 -3.81 11.25 2.09
N GLU A 42 -3.43 11.62 3.31
CA GLU A 42 -2.24 11.12 4.00
C GLU A 42 -2.35 9.63 4.30
N ARG A 43 -3.55 9.14 4.68
CA ARG A 43 -3.84 7.70 4.79
C ARG A 43 -3.53 6.94 3.50
N SER A 44 -3.80 7.55 2.35
CA SER A 44 -3.54 6.96 1.04
C SER A 44 -2.07 7.04 0.61
N ARG A 45 -1.26 7.89 1.26
CA ARG A 45 0.19 8.02 1.00
C ARG A 45 1.02 7.06 1.85
N ALA A 46 0.54 6.70 3.03
CA ALA A 46 1.28 5.85 3.97
C ALA A 46 1.38 4.37 3.53
N THR A 47 0.43 3.85 2.75
CA THR A 47 0.31 2.40 2.49
C THR A 47 0.43 1.96 1.02
N GLY A 48 1.00 2.78 0.13
CA GLY A 48 1.38 2.33 -1.21
C GLY A 48 0.23 1.78 -2.08
N GLY A 49 -1.03 2.09 -1.75
CA GLY A 49 -2.21 1.76 -2.55
C GLY A 49 -2.89 0.42 -2.25
N TRP A 50 -2.36 -0.42 -1.36
CA TRP A 50 -2.93 -1.76 -1.09
C TRP A 50 -3.15 -2.07 0.39
N GLY A 51 -2.85 -1.14 1.31
CA GLY A 51 -2.85 -1.42 2.74
C GLY A 51 -3.98 -0.79 3.53
N HIS A 52 -4.64 -1.66 4.30
CA HIS A 52 -5.28 -1.34 5.58
C HIS A 52 -4.43 -0.37 6.40
N ASP A 53 -5.03 0.35 7.33
CA ASP A 53 -4.32 1.28 8.21
C ASP A 53 -3.28 0.50 9.05
N ALA A 54 -2.07 0.24 8.53
CA ALA A 54 -1.09 -0.70 9.10
C ALA A 54 -0.63 -0.26 10.51
N GLU A 55 -0.82 1.01 10.84
CA GLU A 55 -0.62 1.58 12.16
C GLU A 55 -1.77 1.31 13.14
N ALA A 56 -2.96 0.98 12.65
CA ALA A 56 -4.12 0.58 13.46
C ALA A 56 -4.08 -0.90 13.89
N TYR A 57 -3.23 -1.71 13.27
CA TYR A 57 -3.07 -3.14 13.58
C TYR A 57 -1.77 -3.41 14.36
N PRO A 58 -1.75 -4.47 15.21
CA PRO A 58 -0.54 -4.88 15.90
C PRO A 58 0.55 -5.26 14.90
N LEU A 59 1.82 -5.17 15.32
CA LEU A 59 2.95 -5.53 14.47
C LEU A 59 2.79 -6.98 13.96
N PRO A 60 2.99 -7.22 12.66
CA PRO A 60 2.85 -8.55 12.06
C PRO A 60 3.85 -9.53 12.69
N GLU A 61 3.32 -10.59 13.28
CA GLU A 61 4.13 -11.70 13.79
C GLU A 61 4.61 -12.60 12.63
N GLU A 62 5.76 -13.25 12.80
CA GLU A 62 6.34 -14.12 11.76
C GLU A 62 5.44 -15.31 11.39
N GLY A 63 4.61 -15.80 12.32
CA GLY A 63 3.70 -16.93 12.09
C GLY A 63 2.65 -16.65 11.00
N PRO A 64 1.77 -15.64 11.20
CA PRO A 64 0.79 -15.23 10.19
C PRO A 64 1.42 -14.82 8.86
N VAL A 65 2.55 -14.11 8.90
CA VAL A 65 3.26 -13.70 7.68
C VAL A 65 3.78 -14.91 6.92
N ARG A 66 4.34 -15.91 7.61
CA ARG A 66 4.79 -17.15 7.00
C ARG A 66 3.66 -17.90 6.32
N GLU A 67 2.50 -17.99 6.97
CA GLU A 67 1.34 -18.66 6.39
C GLU A 67 0.84 -17.94 5.13
N ALA A 68 0.78 -16.61 5.16
CA ALA A 68 0.43 -15.79 3.98
C ALA A 68 1.44 -15.97 2.83
N VAL A 69 2.73 -15.99 3.15
CA VAL A 69 3.83 -16.23 2.20
C VAL A 69 3.72 -17.64 1.60
N ASP A 70 3.41 -18.66 2.39
CA ASP A 70 3.25 -20.03 1.91
C ASP A 70 2.03 -20.17 0.97
N GLN A 71 0.93 -19.46 1.23
CA GLN A 71 -0.19 -19.39 0.30
C GLN A 71 0.20 -18.71 -1.02
N ALA A 72 0.89 -17.56 -0.95
CA ALA A 72 1.41 -16.88 -2.14
C ALA A 72 2.38 -17.77 -2.93
N ARG A 73 3.17 -18.58 -2.22
CA ARG A 73 4.14 -19.52 -2.82
C ARG A 73 3.44 -20.61 -3.62
N LEU A 74 2.34 -21.17 -3.10
CA LEU A 74 1.56 -22.17 -3.82
C LEU A 74 0.98 -21.62 -5.13
N ILE A 75 0.51 -20.37 -5.13
CA ILE A 75 -0.01 -19.71 -6.33
C ILE A 75 1.14 -19.49 -7.32
N LEU A 76 2.24 -18.89 -6.88
CA LEU A 76 3.39 -18.58 -7.73
C LEU A 76 4.09 -19.81 -8.30
N ASN A 77 4.10 -20.93 -7.59
CA ASN A 77 4.64 -22.19 -8.09
C ASN A 77 3.87 -22.69 -9.32
N ARG A 78 2.58 -22.38 -9.47
CA ARG A 78 1.80 -22.73 -10.68
C ARG A 78 2.28 -21.94 -11.90
N ASP A 79 2.74 -20.71 -11.69
CA ASP A 79 3.31 -19.83 -12.70
C ASP A 79 4.83 -20.06 -12.93
N GLY A 80 5.43 -21.06 -12.27
CA GLY A 80 6.87 -21.36 -12.37
C GLY A 80 7.77 -20.40 -11.59
N GLY A 81 7.19 -19.65 -10.67
CA GLY A 81 7.88 -18.82 -9.69
C GLY A 81 8.04 -19.50 -8.35
N ASP A 82 8.96 -19.02 -7.53
CA ASP A 82 9.06 -19.44 -6.13
C ASP A 82 9.34 -18.23 -5.25
N LEU A 83 8.97 -18.29 -3.97
CA LEU A 83 9.26 -17.21 -3.03
C LEU A 83 9.63 -17.77 -1.66
N GLU A 84 10.49 -17.05 -0.97
CA GLU A 84 10.99 -17.43 0.35
C GLU A 84 10.94 -16.23 1.29
N LEU A 85 10.37 -16.41 2.47
CA LEU A 85 10.42 -15.40 3.53
C LEU A 85 11.83 -15.34 4.12
N VAL A 86 12.43 -14.16 4.12
CA VAL A 86 13.78 -13.93 4.68
C VAL A 86 13.70 -13.38 6.08
N ALA A 87 12.92 -12.31 6.28
CA ALA A 87 12.74 -11.67 7.57
C ALA A 87 11.47 -10.82 7.60
N VAL A 88 10.95 -10.56 8.79
CA VAL A 88 9.90 -9.58 9.05
C VAL A 88 10.49 -8.52 9.98
N GLU A 89 10.58 -7.27 9.49
CA GLU A 89 11.12 -6.15 10.25
C GLU A 89 10.02 -5.11 10.47
N GLU A 90 9.53 -5.02 11.71
CA GLU A 90 8.46 -4.12 12.12
C GLU A 90 7.20 -4.28 11.25
N ARG A 91 7.09 -3.55 10.14
CA ARG A 91 5.97 -3.59 9.18
C ARG A 91 6.42 -3.88 7.74
N VAL A 92 7.70 -4.24 7.56
CA VAL A 92 8.31 -4.56 6.27
C VAL A 92 8.59 -6.05 6.21
N VAL A 93 8.01 -6.71 5.21
CA VAL A 93 8.27 -8.14 4.99
C VAL A 93 9.31 -8.27 3.88
N ARG A 94 10.46 -8.85 4.22
CA ARG A 94 11.54 -9.14 3.27
C ARG A 94 11.37 -10.54 2.71
N VAL A 95 11.17 -10.63 1.41
CA VAL A 95 11.04 -11.90 0.68
C VAL A 95 12.12 -12.01 -0.37
N ARG A 96 12.43 -13.23 -0.77
CA ARG A 96 13.31 -13.53 -1.89
C ARG A 96 12.52 -14.26 -2.97
N LEU A 97 12.25 -13.56 -4.07
CA LEU A 97 11.64 -14.13 -5.25
C LEU A 97 12.68 -14.95 -6.04
N LYS A 98 12.29 -16.16 -6.47
CA LYS A 98 13.11 -17.14 -7.19
C LYS A 98 12.36 -17.65 -8.44
N GLY A 99 13.07 -18.33 -9.35
CA GLY A 99 12.48 -18.98 -10.53
C GLY A 99 12.20 -18.03 -11.70
N ALA A 100 11.12 -18.30 -12.46
CA ALA A 100 10.74 -17.53 -13.65
C ALA A 100 10.48 -16.04 -13.35
N CYS A 101 10.23 -15.69 -12.09
CA CYS A 101 10.01 -14.33 -11.61
C CYS A 101 11.20 -13.38 -11.79
N VAL A 102 12.43 -13.90 -11.92
CA VAL A 102 13.67 -13.08 -11.99
C VAL A 102 14.01 -12.66 -13.44
N GLY A 103 13.40 -13.28 -14.45
CA GLY A 103 13.84 -13.15 -15.85
C GLY A 103 12.94 -12.34 -16.80
N CYS A 104 11.78 -11.86 -16.35
CA CYS A 104 10.79 -11.24 -17.24
C CYS A 104 10.90 -9.71 -17.17
N PRO A 105 11.30 -8.97 -18.23
CA PRO A 105 11.58 -7.53 -18.17
C PRO A 105 10.36 -6.65 -17.86
N SER A 106 9.14 -7.20 -17.94
CA SER A 106 7.88 -6.52 -17.64
C SER A 106 7.16 -7.04 -16.38
N ALA A 107 7.52 -8.20 -15.82
CA ALA A 107 6.77 -8.84 -14.73
C ALA A 107 7.23 -8.63 -13.27
N PRO A 108 8.43 -8.09 -12.92
CA PRO A 108 8.83 -7.99 -11.52
C PRO A 108 7.99 -6.97 -10.76
N LEU A 109 7.46 -5.96 -11.44
CA LEU A 109 6.56 -4.98 -10.82
C LEU A 109 5.22 -5.62 -10.49
N ASP A 110 4.59 -6.32 -11.45
CA ASP A 110 3.29 -6.96 -11.25
C ASP A 110 3.34 -8.09 -10.22
N LEU A 111 4.37 -8.94 -10.26
CA LEU A 111 4.49 -10.06 -9.31
C LEU A 111 4.77 -9.58 -7.89
N ARG A 112 5.65 -8.58 -7.71
CA ARG A 112 5.86 -7.98 -6.38
C ARG A 112 4.57 -7.37 -5.86
N ASN A 113 3.83 -6.64 -6.70
CA ASN A 113 2.56 -6.02 -6.31
C ASN A 113 1.50 -7.09 -5.94
N VAL A 114 1.48 -8.23 -6.64
CA VAL A 114 0.58 -9.36 -6.32
C VAL A 114 0.94 -9.97 -4.96
N VAL A 115 2.22 -10.25 -4.71
CA VAL A 115 2.67 -10.80 -3.42
C VAL A 115 2.41 -9.82 -2.29
N GLU A 116 2.74 -8.54 -2.50
CA GLU A 116 2.48 -7.46 -1.55
C GLU A 116 0.99 -7.39 -1.20
N ARG A 117 0.12 -7.35 -2.21
CA ARG A 117 -1.32 -7.35 -2.01
C ARG A 117 -1.79 -8.57 -1.22
N MET A 118 -1.36 -9.77 -1.59
CA MET A 118 -1.75 -11.00 -0.90
C MET A 118 -1.33 -11.00 0.57
N VAL A 119 -0.11 -10.56 0.86
CA VAL A 119 0.44 -10.53 2.22
C VAL A 119 -0.27 -9.47 3.07
N VAL A 120 -0.53 -8.29 2.51
CA VAL A 120 -1.21 -7.18 3.20
C VAL A 120 -2.70 -7.49 3.44
N GLU A 121 -3.35 -8.19 2.50
CA GLU A 121 -4.73 -8.65 2.64
C GLU A 121 -4.86 -9.75 3.71
N ALA A 122 -3.88 -10.67 3.77
CA ALA A 122 -3.84 -11.73 4.77
C ALA A 122 -3.40 -11.24 6.17
N VAL A 123 -2.49 -10.26 6.22
CA VAL A 123 -1.91 -9.75 7.47
C VAL A 123 -2.06 -8.21 7.52
N PRO A 124 -3.13 -7.69 8.13
CA PRO A 124 -3.46 -6.26 8.09
C PRO A 124 -2.50 -5.31 8.85
N GLY A 125 -1.32 -5.77 9.31
CA GLY A 125 -0.27 -4.94 9.92
C GLY A 125 0.97 -4.73 9.04
N VAL A 126 1.00 -5.32 7.84
CA VAL A 126 2.13 -5.16 6.90
C VAL A 126 1.96 -3.85 6.14
N ALA A 127 2.98 -2.99 6.18
CA ALA A 127 2.99 -1.71 5.48
C ALA A 127 3.52 -1.83 4.05
N ARG A 128 4.49 -2.71 3.82
CA ARG A 128 5.15 -2.91 2.52
C ARG A 128 5.90 -4.23 2.43
N VAL A 129 6.07 -4.75 1.23
CA VAL A 129 6.88 -5.96 0.96
C VAL A 129 8.09 -5.61 0.10
N GLU A 130 9.27 -6.01 0.57
CA GLU A 130 10.54 -5.77 -0.12
C GLU A 130 11.13 -7.08 -0.65
N ASN A 131 11.57 -7.06 -1.90
CA ASN A 131 12.26 -8.21 -2.50
C ASN A 131 13.78 -8.06 -2.36
N VAL A 132 14.42 -9.00 -1.67
CA VAL A 132 15.87 -9.12 -1.57
C VAL A 132 16.37 -10.14 -2.59
N PHE A 133 17.23 -9.72 -3.52
CA PHE A 133 17.75 -10.56 -4.61
C PHE A 133 19.04 -11.31 -4.21
#